data_AF-A0A1H9MNS3-F1
#
_entry.id   AF-A0A1H9MNS3-F1
#
_cell.length_a   1.000
_cell.length_b   1.000
_cell.length_c   1.000
_cell.angle_alpha   90.00
_cell.angle_beta   90.00
_cell.angle_gamma   90.00
#
_symmetry.space_group_name_H-M   'P 1'
#
loop_
_entity.id
_entity.type
_entity.pdbx_description
1 polymer ?
#
loop_
_entity_poly.entity_id
_entity_poly.type
_entity_poly.pdbx_seq_one_letter_code
_entity_poly.pdbx_strand_id
1 'polypeptide(L)'
;MYRTEYWVEARRPDGGVLGAGFYVTRRFVMTADHCLRPLAESESDVVLVHADGTEAPGVVCERREDVDLALIRLVGRSFVRPPVPQVCKKNDRWRTPNRPSPSDPHLNGAVDEPNVKYDCVSGTQLEALQLSTEVVLGNYEGYSGSAVERVGEEATLAGVLQEQYQNRFDEKLGATNVLWAVTMREAFAAFADYFDDHAPADPATDVRRHTSALEQLADWEAHGLVGPSAVNTIQLEIARAMVEQFLSKGSA
;
A
#
# COMPACT_ATOMS: atom_id res chain seq x y z
N MET A 1 3.78 -19.70 -12.86
CA MET A 1 3.42 -19.65 -11.42
C MET A 1 3.60 -18.20 -10.99
N TYR A 2 2.52 -17.42 -10.89
CA TYR A 2 2.62 -15.98 -10.62
C TYR A 2 2.98 -15.76 -9.14
N ARG A 3 4.28 -15.72 -8.83
CA ARG A 3 4.74 -15.07 -7.60
C ARG A 3 4.34 -13.61 -7.71
N THR A 4 3.28 -13.22 -7.01
CA THR A 4 2.84 -11.83 -6.97
C THR A 4 3.44 -11.22 -5.71
N GLU A 5 4.75 -11.02 -5.75
CA GLU A 5 5.47 -10.35 -4.68
C GLU A 5 5.01 -8.90 -4.68
N TYR A 6 4.26 -8.55 -3.62
CA TYR A 6 3.52 -7.30 -3.48
C TYR A 6 4.24 -6.29 -2.58
N TRP A 7 5.44 -6.64 -2.13
CA TRP A 7 6.31 -5.76 -1.38
C TRP A 7 7.28 -5.04 -2.32
N VAL A 8 7.79 -3.90 -1.86
CA VAL A 8 8.78 -3.07 -2.56
C VAL A 8 9.80 -2.54 -1.55
N GLU A 9 10.96 -2.16 -2.04
CA GLU A 9 11.89 -1.28 -1.34
C GLU A 9 11.75 0.13 -1.92
N ALA A 10 11.56 1.12 -1.07
CA ALA A 10 11.54 2.52 -1.46
C ALA A 10 12.97 3.06 -1.46
N ARG A 11 13.34 3.74 -2.54
CA ARG A 11 14.61 4.43 -2.70
C ARG A 11 14.41 5.86 -3.14
N ARG A 12 15.38 6.70 -2.83
CA ARG A 12 15.56 7.99 -3.50
C ARG A 12 15.94 7.76 -4.97
N PRO A 13 15.69 8.75 -5.84
CA PRO A 13 16.17 8.72 -7.22
C PRO A 13 17.70 8.59 -7.36
N ASP A 14 18.47 8.98 -6.34
CA ASP A 14 19.93 8.85 -6.30
C ASP A 14 20.42 7.45 -5.84
N GLY A 15 19.50 6.54 -5.52
CA GLY A 15 19.79 5.17 -5.10
C GLY A 15 19.86 4.97 -3.58
N GLY A 16 19.73 6.01 -2.77
CA GLY A 16 19.67 5.88 -1.30
C GLY A 16 18.44 5.11 -0.84
N VAL A 17 18.62 4.09 0.00
CA VAL A 17 17.50 3.29 0.56
C VAL A 17 16.73 4.11 1.59
N LEU A 18 15.40 4.16 1.45
CA LEU A 18 14.49 4.84 2.37
C LEU A 18 13.85 3.85 3.36
N GLY A 19 13.46 2.67 2.88
CA GLY A 19 12.84 1.63 3.70
C GLY A 19 12.04 0.65 2.86
N ALA A 20 11.20 -0.14 3.53
CA ALA A 20 10.33 -1.11 2.87
C ALA A 20 8.91 -0.56 2.68
N GLY A 21 8.16 -1.18 1.78
CA GLY A 21 6.75 -0.90 1.61
C GLY A 21 6.02 -2.07 0.96
N PHE A 22 4.71 -1.95 0.84
CA PHE A 22 3.92 -2.95 0.13
C PHE A 22 2.65 -2.36 -0.47
N TYR A 23 2.19 -2.96 -1.56
CA TYR A 23 0.93 -2.59 -2.19
C TYR A 23 -0.23 -2.82 -1.22
N VAL A 24 -1.04 -1.77 -0.99
CA VAL A 24 -2.35 -1.84 -0.34
C VAL A 24 -3.49 -1.76 -1.34
N THR A 25 -3.18 -1.22 -2.53
CA THR A 25 -4.01 -1.31 -3.74
C THR A 25 -3.10 -1.52 -4.95
N ARG A 26 -3.64 -1.61 -6.16
CA ARG A 26 -2.84 -1.65 -7.40
C ARG A 26 -2.10 -0.36 -7.73
N ARG A 27 -2.34 0.72 -6.99
CA ARG A 27 -1.77 2.05 -7.24
C ARG A 27 -1.03 2.63 -6.03
N PHE A 28 -1.30 2.11 -4.84
CA PHE A 28 -0.77 2.67 -3.60
C PHE A 28 0.08 1.64 -2.88
N VAL A 29 1.28 2.07 -2.56
CA VAL A 29 2.20 1.42 -1.63
C VAL A 29 2.08 2.14 -0.30
N MET A 30 2.00 1.36 0.78
CA MET A 30 2.07 1.86 2.14
C MET A 30 3.47 1.59 2.71
N THR A 31 3.97 2.53 3.50
CA THR A 31 5.26 2.46 4.21
C THR A 31 5.15 3.18 5.55
N ALA A 32 6.20 3.12 6.38
CA ALA A 32 6.31 3.93 7.58
C ALA A 32 6.74 5.36 7.22
N ASP A 33 6.16 6.37 7.87
CA ASP A 33 6.45 7.77 7.57
C ASP A 33 7.92 8.12 7.80
N HIS A 34 8.51 7.61 8.89
CA HIS A 34 9.90 7.89 9.23
C HIS A 34 10.91 7.42 8.18
N CYS A 35 10.57 6.42 7.35
CA CYS A 35 11.39 5.98 6.22
C CYS A 35 11.57 7.10 5.17
N LEU A 36 10.61 8.03 5.08
CA LEU A 36 10.59 9.11 4.10
C LEU A 36 11.17 10.42 4.64
N ARG A 37 11.47 10.52 5.95
CA ARG A 37 12.12 11.70 6.56
C ARG A 37 13.43 12.13 5.90
N PRO A 38 14.25 11.22 5.31
CA PRO A 38 15.42 11.66 4.57
C PRO A 38 15.08 12.51 3.34
N LEU A 39 13.88 12.38 2.74
CA LEU A 39 13.48 13.24 1.62
C LEU A 39 13.33 14.69 2.09
N ALA A 40 13.77 15.64 1.27
CA ALA A 40 13.47 17.05 1.52
C ALA A 40 11.95 17.29 1.42
N GLU A 41 11.42 18.32 2.09
CA GLU A 41 9.97 18.63 2.05
C GLU A 41 9.45 18.87 0.62
N SER A 42 10.29 19.34 -0.29
CA SER A 42 9.96 19.54 -1.70
C SER A 42 10.08 18.28 -2.56
N GLU A 43 10.72 17.23 -2.04
CA GLU A 43 10.91 15.96 -2.73
C GLU A 43 9.76 15.01 -2.42
N SER A 44 9.06 14.57 -3.47
CA SER A 44 8.02 13.54 -3.36
C SER A 44 8.30 12.33 -4.25
N ASP A 45 9.26 12.44 -5.18
CA ASP A 45 9.60 11.36 -6.09
C ASP A 45 10.44 10.29 -5.38
N VAL A 46 10.04 9.04 -5.57
CA VAL A 46 10.74 7.85 -5.08
C VAL A 46 10.81 6.80 -6.18
N VAL A 47 11.77 5.89 -6.05
CA VAL A 47 11.86 4.68 -6.86
C VAL A 47 11.39 3.51 -6.03
N LEU A 48 10.45 2.73 -6.57
CA LEU A 48 9.95 1.50 -5.96
C LEU A 48 10.65 0.32 -6.61
N VAL A 49 11.53 -0.34 -5.87
CA VAL A 49 12.23 -1.54 -6.31
C VAL A 49 11.42 -2.76 -5.90
N HIS A 50 10.94 -3.50 -6.89
CA HIS A 50 10.16 -4.71 -6.70
C HIS A 50 11.06 -5.89 -6.33
N ALA A 51 10.44 -6.96 -5.86
CA ALA A 51 11.12 -8.16 -5.40
C ALA A 51 11.93 -8.90 -6.49
N ASP A 52 11.54 -8.75 -7.75
CA ASP A 52 12.29 -9.24 -8.92
C ASP A 52 13.41 -8.28 -9.37
N GLY A 53 13.61 -7.18 -8.64
CA GLY A 53 14.57 -6.13 -8.93
C GLY A 53 14.11 -5.11 -9.96
N THR A 54 12.89 -5.23 -10.51
CA THR A 54 12.35 -4.22 -11.42
C THR A 54 12.05 -2.92 -10.67
N GLU A 55 12.23 -1.79 -11.34
CA GLU A 55 12.00 -0.48 -10.74
C GLU A 55 10.78 0.18 -11.36
N ALA A 56 10.01 0.88 -10.52
CA ALA A 56 8.91 1.71 -10.95
C ALA A 56 8.93 3.08 -10.25
N PRO A 57 8.58 4.16 -10.95
CA PRO A 57 8.48 5.47 -10.33
C PRO A 57 7.29 5.55 -9.37
N GLY A 58 7.48 6.18 -8.23
CA GLY A 58 6.45 6.46 -7.23
C GLY A 58 6.48 7.92 -6.78
N VAL A 59 5.36 8.40 -6.26
CA VAL A 59 5.20 9.75 -5.71
C VAL A 59 4.58 9.64 -4.32
N VAL A 60 5.28 10.12 -3.30
CA VAL A 60 4.74 10.29 -1.94
C VAL A 60 3.55 11.24 -2.03
N CYS A 61 2.36 10.76 -1.72
CA CYS A 61 1.12 11.49 -1.96
C CYS A 61 0.37 11.87 -0.69
N GLU A 62 0.57 11.13 0.40
CA GLU A 62 0.01 11.45 1.71
C GLU A 62 0.94 10.95 2.81
N ARG A 63 1.11 11.75 3.87
CA ARG A 63 1.91 11.42 5.05
C ARG A 63 1.07 11.69 6.29
N ARG A 64 0.99 10.69 7.17
CA ARG A 64 0.25 10.74 8.43
C ARG A 64 1.25 10.54 9.56
N GLU A 65 1.89 11.64 9.96
CA GLU A 65 2.92 11.65 11.02
C GLU A 65 2.36 11.17 12.36
N ASP A 66 1.07 11.41 12.60
CA ASP A 66 0.35 11.03 13.82
C ASP A 66 0.28 9.51 14.00
N VAL A 67 0.21 8.74 12.91
CA VAL A 67 0.27 7.26 12.96
C VAL A 67 1.56 6.69 12.37
N ASP A 68 2.55 7.53 12.04
CA ASP A 68 3.82 7.16 11.40
C ASP A 68 3.65 6.27 10.16
N LEU A 69 2.71 6.64 9.29
CA LEU A 69 2.44 5.96 8.02
C LEU A 69 2.45 6.94 6.85
N ALA A 70 2.78 6.43 5.66
CA ALA A 70 2.70 7.19 4.43
C ALA A 70 2.20 6.35 3.26
N LEU A 71 1.61 7.03 2.27
CA LEU A 71 1.22 6.45 0.98
C LEU A 71 2.12 6.98 -0.13
N ILE A 72 2.58 6.04 -0.96
CA ILE A 72 3.28 6.30 -2.20
C ILE A 72 2.38 5.83 -3.34
N ARG A 73 2.05 6.76 -4.24
CA ARG A 73 1.33 6.45 -5.47
C ARG A 73 2.31 5.99 -6.54
N LEU A 74 2.10 4.78 -7.06
CA LEU A 74 2.79 4.27 -8.23
C LEU A 74 2.43 5.11 -9.46
N VAL A 75 3.44 5.54 -10.22
CA VAL A 75 3.26 6.15 -11.54
C VAL A 75 2.96 5.04 -12.54
N GLY A 76 1.67 4.72 -12.69
CA GLY A 76 1.18 3.60 -13.50
C GLY A 76 0.19 2.74 -12.73
N ARG A 77 0.26 1.41 -12.94
CA ARG A 77 -0.51 0.43 -12.16
C ARG A 77 0.26 -0.86 -12.00
N SER A 78 0.18 -1.44 -10.81
CA SER A 78 0.65 -2.80 -10.57
C SER A 78 -0.43 -3.80 -10.96
N PHE A 79 -0.03 -4.91 -11.57
CA PHE A 79 -0.90 -6.07 -11.78
C PHE A 79 -0.90 -7.02 -10.56
N VAL A 80 -0.07 -6.72 -9.56
CA VAL A 80 0.00 -7.47 -8.32
C VAL A 80 -1.26 -7.23 -7.50
N ARG A 81 -1.87 -8.33 -7.03
CA ARG A 81 -2.98 -8.26 -6.08
C ARG A 81 -2.39 -8.27 -4.66
N PRO A 82 -2.64 -7.24 -3.85
CA PRO A 82 -2.22 -7.26 -2.46
C PRO A 82 -2.98 -8.36 -1.71
N PRO A 83 -2.38 -9.01 -0.71
CA PRO A 83 -3.08 -9.99 0.10
C PRO A 83 -4.21 -9.36 0.91
N VAL A 84 -5.16 -10.18 1.35
CA VAL A 84 -6.31 -9.71 2.09
C VAL A 84 -5.89 -9.31 3.52
N PRO A 85 -6.30 -8.13 4.01
CA PRO A 85 -6.11 -7.76 5.40
C PRO A 85 -6.85 -8.70 6.35
N GLN A 86 -6.20 -9.14 7.42
CA GLN A 86 -6.81 -9.99 8.44
C GLN A 86 -6.27 -9.66 9.83
N VAL A 87 -7.15 -9.74 10.83
CA VAL A 87 -6.78 -9.59 12.25
C VAL A 87 -6.02 -10.84 12.73
N CYS A 88 -4.87 -10.61 13.37
CA CYS A 88 -4.11 -11.67 14.05
C CYS A 88 -4.68 -12.02 15.42
N LYS A 89 -4.37 -13.22 15.88
CA LYS A 89 -4.59 -13.68 17.25
C LYS A 89 -3.24 -13.81 17.97
N LYS A 90 -3.31 -13.82 19.30
CA LYS A 90 -2.16 -14.15 20.13
C LYS A 90 -1.60 -15.52 19.74
N ASN A 91 -0.27 -15.60 19.68
CA ASN A 91 0.53 -16.73 19.20
C ASN A 91 0.38 -17.07 17.71
N ASP A 92 -0.35 -16.28 16.90
CA ASP A 92 -0.27 -16.43 15.45
C ASP A 92 1.18 -16.22 15.01
N ARG A 93 1.61 -17.05 14.06
CA ARG A 93 2.93 -16.92 13.44
C ARG A 93 2.90 -15.79 12.44
N TRP A 94 3.96 -14.99 12.41
CA TRP A 94 4.10 -13.91 11.44
C TRP A 94 5.46 -13.95 10.72
N ARG A 95 5.54 -13.27 9.58
CA ARG A 95 6.78 -13.01 8.85
C ARG A 95 6.74 -11.69 8.09
N THR A 96 7.89 -11.16 7.68
CA THR A 96 8.00 -10.11 6.66
C THR A 96 8.51 -10.69 5.34
N PRO A 97 7.89 -10.34 4.20
CA PRO A 97 8.35 -10.83 2.90
C PRO A 97 9.55 -10.04 2.37
N ASN A 98 9.72 -8.77 2.77
CA ASN A 98 10.85 -7.93 2.42
C ASN A 98 12.11 -8.26 3.27
N ARG A 99 13.28 -8.04 2.66
CA ARG A 99 14.59 -8.03 3.32
C ARG A 99 15.39 -6.81 2.81
N PRO A 100 16.06 -6.04 3.68
CA PRO A 100 16.86 -4.87 3.28
C PRO A 100 17.99 -5.20 2.30
N SER A 101 18.60 -6.38 2.43
CA SER A 101 19.54 -6.91 1.45
C SER A 101 19.34 -8.42 1.23
N PRO A 102 19.85 -8.98 0.12
CA PRO A 102 19.79 -10.42 -0.12
C PRO A 102 20.50 -11.27 0.95
N SER A 103 21.49 -10.69 1.65
CA SER A 103 22.21 -11.32 2.77
C SER A 103 21.48 -11.22 4.10
N ASP A 104 20.52 -10.31 4.24
CA ASP A 104 19.73 -10.21 5.45
C ASP A 104 18.74 -11.39 5.57
N PRO A 105 18.38 -11.79 6.79
CA PRO A 105 17.37 -12.84 7.00
C PRO A 105 15.95 -12.30 6.80
N HIS A 106 14.97 -13.19 6.60
CA HIS A 106 13.57 -12.79 6.73
C HIS A 106 13.21 -12.69 8.22
N LEU A 107 12.56 -11.60 8.63
CA LEU A 107 12.02 -11.53 9.99
C LEU A 107 10.77 -12.40 10.10
N ASN A 108 10.65 -13.06 11.24
CA ASN A 108 9.52 -13.93 11.55
C ASN A 108 9.46 -14.16 13.06
N GLY A 109 8.31 -14.61 13.54
CA GLY A 109 8.13 -14.97 14.94
C GLY A 109 6.66 -15.14 15.30
N ALA A 110 6.29 -14.67 16.49
CA ALA A 110 4.93 -14.81 17.02
C ALA A 110 4.32 -13.45 17.40
N VAL A 111 2.98 -13.38 17.31
CA VAL A 111 2.20 -12.25 17.82
C VAL A 111 2.04 -12.42 19.33
N ASP A 112 2.67 -11.56 20.11
CA ASP A 112 2.61 -11.62 21.58
C ASP A 112 1.28 -11.06 22.08
N GLU A 113 0.88 -9.90 21.54
CA GLU A 113 -0.38 -9.23 21.83
C GLU A 113 -0.97 -8.60 20.55
N PRO A 114 -2.16 -9.02 20.08
CA PRO A 114 -2.71 -8.62 18.78
C PRO A 114 -3.47 -7.28 18.78
N ASN A 115 -3.71 -6.68 19.95
CA ASN A 115 -4.39 -5.39 20.05
C ASN A 115 -3.93 -4.66 21.31
N VAL A 116 -2.74 -4.07 21.23
CA VAL A 116 -2.18 -3.23 22.29
C VAL A 116 -2.49 -1.78 21.96
N LYS A 117 -2.98 -1.05 22.96
CA LYS A 117 -3.00 0.42 22.89
C LYS A 117 -1.57 0.91 23.00
N TYR A 118 -1.05 1.44 21.91
CA TYR A 118 0.32 1.91 21.79
C TYR A 118 0.31 3.41 21.58
N ASP A 119 1.01 4.12 22.45
CA ASP A 119 1.27 5.55 22.25
C ASP A 119 2.49 5.63 21.33
N CYS A 120 2.25 5.92 20.06
CA CYS A 120 3.35 6.03 19.10
C CYS A 120 4.20 7.27 19.39
N VAL A 121 5.35 7.39 18.72
CA VAL A 121 6.32 8.48 18.95
C VAL A 121 5.70 9.88 18.77
N SER A 122 4.65 10.01 17.96
CA SER A 122 3.91 11.26 17.77
C SER A 122 3.01 11.65 18.96
N GLY A 123 2.77 10.71 19.90
CA GLY A 123 1.85 10.87 21.02
C GLY A 123 0.41 10.41 20.74
N THR A 124 0.10 9.95 19.52
CA THR A 124 -1.21 9.40 19.19
C THR A 124 -1.34 7.97 19.70
N GLN A 125 -2.47 7.66 20.34
CA GLN A 125 -2.78 6.30 20.75
C GLN A 125 -3.40 5.53 19.59
N LEU A 126 -2.76 4.45 19.19
CA LEU A 126 -3.20 3.58 18.11
C LEU A 126 -3.26 2.12 18.55
N GLU A 127 -3.97 1.30 17.78
CA GLU A 127 -3.96 -0.15 17.98
C GLU A 127 -2.79 -0.79 17.23
N ALA A 128 -1.88 -1.39 17.98
CA ALA A 128 -0.69 -2.05 17.47
C ALA A 128 -0.68 -3.56 17.76
N LEU A 129 0.09 -4.26 16.94
CA LEU A 129 0.58 -5.61 17.20
C LEU A 129 1.90 -5.50 17.97
N GLN A 130 1.98 -6.18 19.11
CA GLN A 130 3.26 -6.49 19.74
C GLN A 130 3.75 -7.83 19.20
N LEU A 131 4.96 -7.84 18.64
CA LEU A 131 5.54 -8.99 17.98
C LEU A 131 6.83 -9.40 18.68
N SER A 132 7.04 -10.70 18.84
CA SER A 132 8.35 -11.28 19.10
C SER A 132 8.97 -11.75 17.79
N THR A 133 10.26 -11.46 17.58
CA THR A 133 11.05 -11.99 16.47
C THR A 133 11.97 -13.12 16.95
N GLU A 134 12.09 -14.17 16.13
CA GLU A 134 13.03 -15.28 16.34
C GLU A 134 14.43 -14.96 15.82
N VAL A 135 14.54 -13.91 15.01
CA VAL A 135 15.80 -13.42 14.46
C VAL A 135 16.25 -12.24 15.29
N VAL A 136 17.40 -12.35 15.95
CA VAL A 136 18.01 -11.28 16.75
C VAL A 136 19.13 -10.64 15.94
N LEU A 137 18.89 -9.45 15.41
CA LEU A 137 19.87 -8.71 14.59
C LEU A 137 20.63 -7.63 15.36
N GLY A 138 20.11 -7.21 16.53
CA GLY A 138 20.62 -6.05 17.27
C GLY A 138 20.28 -4.69 16.62
N ASN A 139 20.07 -4.66 15.31
CA ASN A 139 19.51 -3.55 14.54
C ASN A 139 18.55 -4.08 13.47
N TYR A 140 17.34 -3.52 13.40
CA TYR A 140 16.33 -3.85 12.37
C TYR A 140 16.13 -2.73 11.34
N GLU A 141 17.13 -1.87 11.16
CA GLU A 141 17.14 -0.84 10.12
C GLU A 141 16.86 -1.44 8.73
N GLY A 142 16.04 -0.72 7.95
CA GLY A 142 15.59 -1.12 6.62
C GLY A 142 14.34 -2.01 6.60
N TYR A 143 13.93 -2.62 7.72
CA TYR A 143 12.69 -3.43 7.75
C TYR A 143 11.44 -2.59 7.96
N SER A 144 11.55 -1.37 8.49
CA SER A 144 10.41 -0.48 8.71
C SER A 144 9.62 -0.21 7.42
N GLY A 145 8.30 -0.15 7.56
CA GLY A 145 7.35 -0.10 6.45
C GLY A 145 7.02 -1.46 5.82
N SER A 146 7.69 -2.54 6.22
CA SER A 146 7.41 -3.89 5.72
C SER A 146 6.00 -4.37 6.10
N ALA A 147 5.41 -5.18 5.21
CA ALA A 147 4.21 -5.94 5.55
C ALA A 147 4.51 -6.96 6.65
N VAL A 148 3.63 -7.02 7.67
CA VAL A 148 3.55 -8.14 8.60
C VAL A 148 2.51 -9.11 8.05
N GLU A 149 2.96 -10.28 7.59
CA GLU A 149 2.10 -11.36 7.13
C GLU A 149 1.80 -12.32 8.27
N ARG A 150 0.53 -12.72 8.43
CA ARG A 150 0.19 -13.91 9.19
C ARG A 150 0.51 -15.16 8.36
N VAL A 151 1.23 -16.10 8.95
CA VAL A 151 1.58 -17.38 8.31
C VAL A 151 0.36 -18.31 8.36
N GLY A 152 -0.04 -18.82 7.21
CA GLY A 152 -1.18 -19.73 7.03
C GLY A 152 -1.19 -20.34 5.63
N GLU A 153 -2.31 -20.96 5.25
CA GLU A 153 -2.48 -21.51 3.89
C GLU A 153 -2.44 -20.42 2.82
N GLU A 154 -2.98 -19.24 3.14
CA GLU A 154 -2.89 -18.03 2.31
C GLU A 154 -2.16 -16.94 3.11
N ALA A 155 -1.33 -16.16 2.41
CA ALA A 155 -0.70 -14.98 3.00
C ALA A 155 -1.79 -13.93 3.26
N THR A 156 -1.87 -13.43 4.49
CA THR A 156 -2.81 -12.36 4.87
C THR A 156 -2.07 -11.25 5.57
N LEU A 157 -2.44 -10.00 5.27
CA LEU A 157 -1.81 -8.80 5.82
C LEU A 157 -2.34 -8.52 7.23
N ALA A 158 -1.46 -8.52 8.21
CA ALA A 158 -1.79 -8.25 9.60
C ALA A 158 -1.49 -6.80 10.02
N GLY A 159 -0.41 -6.22 9.49
CA GLY A 159 -0.02 -4.85 9.82
C GLY A 159 1.17 -4.32 9.01
N VAL A 160 1.61 -3.13 9.40
CA VAL A 160 2.79 -2.43 8.87
C VAL A 160 3.83 -2.37 9.98
N LEU A 161 5.01 -2.93 9.75
CA LEU A 161 6.11 -2.89 10.72
C LEU A 161 6.62 -1.45 10.89
N GLN A 162 6.69 -0.95 12.11
CA GLN A 162 7.17 0.42 12.37
C GLN A 162 8.52 0.44 13.05
N GLU A 163 8.59 -0.02 14.29
CA GLU A 163 9.75 0.20 15.13
C GLU A 163 10.06 -0.98 16.04
N GLN A 164 11.29 -0.98 16.53
CA GLN A 164 11.77 -1.91 17.53
C GLN A 164 11.60 -1.33 18.93
N TYR A 165 11.35 -2.19 19.91
CA TYR A 165 11.45 -1.77 21.30
C TYR A 165 12.93 -1.63 21.71
N GLN A 166 13.36 -0.43 22.08
CA GLN A 166 14.71 -0.20 22.58
C GLN A 166 14.89 -0.78 23.99
N ASN A 167 16.09 -1.28 24.29
CA ASN A 167 16.39 -1.81 25.61
C ASN A 167 16.38 -0.69 26.67
N ARG A 168 15.45 -0.76 27.64
CA ARG A 168 15.30 0.23 28.72
C ARG A 168 16.50 0.35 29.65
N PHE A 169 17.36 -0.67 29.71
CA PHE A 169 18.46 -0.71 30.67
C PHE A 169 19.76 -0.11 30.10
N ASP A 170 19.95 -0.16 28.78
CA ASP A 170 21.10 0.42 28.11
C ASP A 170 20.82 0.50 26.60
N GLU A 171 20.70 1.73 26.07
CA GLU A 171 20.53 1.98 24.63
C GLU A 171 21.70 1.42 23.81
N LYS A 172 22.88 1.24 24.42
CA LYS A 172 24.06 0.65 23.76
C LYS A 172 23.98 -0.87 23.59
N LEU A 173 23.05 -1.54 24.29
CA LEU A 173 22.82 -2.98 24.12
C LEU A 173 21.97 -3.30 22.88
N GLY A 174 21.55 -2.30 22.11
CA GLY A 174 20.84 -2.47 20.84
C GLY A 174 19.35 -2.80 20.99
N ALA A 175 18.76 -3.21 19.88
CA ALA A 175 17.35 -3.59 19.79
C ALA A 175 17.02 -4.83 20.64
N THR A 176 15.85 -4.82 21.28
CA THR A 176 15.29 -6.08 21.81
C THR A 176 14.74 -6.95 20.67
N ASN A 177 14.28 -8.17 20.98
CA ASN A 177 13.56 -9.01 20.03
C ASN A 177 12.04 -8.70 19.98
N VAL A 178 11.63 -7.53 20.46
CA VAL A 178 10.24 -7.06 20.43
C VAL A 178 10.10 -5.97 19.37
N LEU A 179 9.12 -6.14 18.48
CA LEU A 179 8.82 -5.21 17.40
C LEU A 179 7.35 -4.76 17.50
N TRP A 180 7.08 -3.57 16.97
CA TRP A 180 5.76 -2.98 16.89
C TRP A 180 5.31 -2.84 15.44
N ALA A 181 4.04 -3.15 15.21
CA ALA A 181 3.41 -2.93 13.92
C ALA A 181 2.03 -2.31 14.09
N VAL A 182 1.69 -1.33 13.26
CA VAL A 182 0.32 -0.78 13.19
C VAL A 182 -0.57 -1.83 12.56
N THR A 183 -1.73 -2.10 13.16
CA THR A 183 -2.68 -3.06 12.59
C THR A 183 -3.18 -2.58 11.22
N MET A 184 -3.50 -3.50 10.30
CA MET A 184 -4.08 -3.07 9.01
C MET A 184 -5.39 -2.30 9.20
N ARG A 185 -6.17 -2.59 10.24
CA ARG A 185 -7.40 -1.83 10.55
C ARG A 185 -7.09 -0.36 10.78
N GLU A 186 -6.13 -0.07 11.64
CA GLU A 186 -5.72 1.30 11.95
C GLU A 186 -5.09 1.97 10.73
N ALA A 187 -4.23 1.24 10.01
CA ALA A 187 -3.60 1.75 8.81
C ALA A 187 -4.62 2.15 7.73
N PHE A 188 -5.66 1.35 7.47
CA PHE A 188 -6.71 1.73 6.52
C PHE A 188 -7.59 2.87 7.06
N ALA A 189 -7.86 2.92 8.36
CA ALA A 189 -8.65 3.99 8.96
C ALA A 189 -7.95 5.35 8.83
N ALA A 190 -6.63 5.40 9.00
CA ALA A 190 -5.83 6.64 8.91
C ALA A 190 -5.83 7.30 7.52
N PHE A 191 -6.16 6.54 6.48
CA PHE A 191 -6.23 7.03 5.09
C PHE A 191 -7.63 6.84 4.47
N ALA A 192 -8.67 6.62 5.29
CA ALA A 192 -10.01 6.35 4.77
C ALA A 192 -10.53 7.49 3.87
N ASP A 193 -10.34 8.74 4.31
CA ASP A 193 -10.66 9.94 3.54
C ASP A 193 -9.87 10.00 2.21
N TYR A 194 -8.57 9.72 2.26
CA TYR A 194 -7.72 9.70 1.09
C TYR A 194 -8.16 8.62 0.09
N PHE A 195 -8.47 7.42 0.57
CA PHE A 195 -8.95 6.33 -0.27
C PHE A 195 -10.34 6.59 -0.84
N ASP A 196 -11.21 7.30 -0.14
CA ASP A 196 -12.53 7.70 -0.65
C ASP A 196 -12.38 8.73 -1.79
N ASP A 197 -11.51 9.73 -1.62
CA ASP A 197 -11.24 10.76 -2.62
C ASP A 197 -10.50 10.22 -3.85
N HIS A 198 -9.66 9.20 -3.66
CA HIS A 198 -8.81 8.61 -4.69
C HIS A 198 -9.23 7.19 -5.06
N ALA A 199 -10.43 6.78 -4.66
CA ALA A 199 -11.01 5.52 -5.05
C ALA A 199 -10.94 5.47 -6.58
N PRO A 200 -10.40 4.39 -7.18
CA PRO A 200 -10.46 4.27 -8.61
C PRO A 200 -11.92 4.42 -9.01
N ALA A 201 -12.25 5.39 -9.87
CA ALA A 201 -13.54 5.43 -10.54
C ALA A 201 -13.75 4.02 -11.10
N ASP A 202 -14.66 3.26 -10.47
CA ASP A 202 -14.76 1.83 -10.69
C ASP A 202 -14.98 1.63 -12.20
N PRO A 203 -14.11 0.92 -12.94
CA PRO A 203 -14.32 0.71 -14.36
C PRO A 203 -15.63 -0.02 -14.64
N ALA A 204 -16.18 -0.80 -13.70
CA ALA A 204 -17.52 -1.36 -13.83
C ALA A 204 -18.62 -0.33 -13.55
N THR A 205 -18.36 0.72 -12.79
CA THR A 205 -19.25 1.88 -12.61
C THR A 205 -19.18 2.83 -13.79
N ASP A 206 -17.99 3.06 -14.37
CA ASP A 206 -17.82 3.82 -15.61
C ASP A 206 -18.42 3.08 -16.80
N VAL A 207 -18.13 1.78 -17.00
CA VAL A 207 -18.76 1.00 -18.07
C VAL A 207 -20.27 0.97 -17.87
N ARG A 208 -20.79 0.74 -16.64
CA ARG A 208 -22.23 0.83 -16.37
C ARG A 208 -22.81 2.22 -16.65
N ARG A 209 -22.10 3.31 -16.34
CA ARG A 209 -22.53 4.68 -16.68
C ARG A 209 -22.61 4.90 -18.19
N HIS A 210 -21.61 4.45 -18.94
CA HIS A 210 -21.62 4.54 -20.41
C HIS A 210 -22.70 3.63 -21.02
N THR A 211 -22.92 2.43 -20.49
CA THR A 211 -24.01 1.53 -20.92
C THR A 211 -25.38 2.14 -20.61
N SER A 212 -25.62 2.68 -19.42
CA SER A 212 -26.87 3.39 -19.10
C SER A 212 -27.07 4.64 -19.95
N ALA A 213 -26.01 5.39 -20.27
CA ALA A 213 -26.11 6.55 -21.15
C ALA A 213 -26.53 6.14 -22.57
N LEU A 214 -26.02 5.01 -23.09
CA LEU A 214 -26.42 4.45 -24.39
C LEU A 214 -27.87 3.94 -24.39
N GLU A 215 -28.31 3.30 -23.31
CA GLU A 215 -29.70 2.86 -23.14
C GLU A 215 -30.68 4.04 -23.10
N GLN A 216 -30.30 5.12 -22.38
CA GLN A 216 -31.10 6.33 -22.27
C GLN A 216 -31.17 7.11 -23.60
N LEU A 217 -30.10 7.09 -24.39
CA LEU A 217 -30.06 7.68 -25.72
C LEU A 217 -30.98 6.95 -26.71
N ALA A 218 -31.01 5.61 -26.64
CA ALA A 218 -31.90 4.79 -27.44
C ALA A 218 -33.38 5.04 -27.08
N ASP A 219 -33.67 5.25 -25.79
CA ASP A 219 -35.01 5.64 -25.33
C ASP A 219 -35.41 7.03 -25.85
N TRP A 220 -34.49 8.01 -25.85
CA TRP A 220 -34.75 9.35 -26.39
C TRP A 220 -34.97 9.36 -27.90
N GLU A 221 -34.26 8.52 -28.65
CA GLU A 221 -34.48 8.34 -30.09
C GLU A 221 -35.86 7.73 -30.37
N ALA A 222 -36.23 6.68 -29.62
CA ALA A 222 -37.54 6.02 -29.75
C ALA A 222 -38.72 6.98 -29.47
N HIS A 223 -38.52 7.99 -28.62
CA HIS A 223 -39.50 9.03 -28.31
C HIS A 223 -39.38 10.29 -29.19
N GLY A 224 -38.48 10.30 -30.18
CA GLY A 224 -38.31 11.43 -31.11
C GLY A 224 -37.72 12.70 -30.47
N LEU A 225 -37.13 12.58 -29.28
CA LEU A 225 -36.51 13.71 -28.56
C LEU A 225 -35.16 14.10 -29.16
N VAL A 226 -34.50 13.16 -29.83
CA VAL A 226 -33.22 13.37 -30.50
C VAL A 226 -33.27 12.70 -31.88
N GLY A 227 -32.83 13.41 -32.91
CA GLY A 227 -32.79 12.87 -34.28
C GLY A 227 -31.63 11.89 -34.50
N PRO A 228 -31.72 10.96 -35.46
CA PRO A 228 -30.73 9.90 -35.68
C PRO A 228 -29.30 10.39 -35.90
N SER A 229 -29.13 11.57 -36.50
CA SER A 229 -27.82 12.20 -36.73
C SER A 229 -27.14 12.63 -35.41
N ALA A 230 -27.92 13.15 -34.47
CA ALA A 230 -27.43 13.55 -33.15
C ALA A 230 -27.12 12.33 -32.27
N VAL A 231 -27.92 11.27 -32.38
CA VAL A 231 -27.67 9.97 -31.72
C VAL A 231 -26.32 9.39 -32.14
N ASN A 232 -26.06 9.30 -33.45
CA ASN A 232 -24.79 8.79 -33.98
C ASN A 232 -23.58 9.60 -33.51
N THR A 233 -23.72 10.92 -33.44
CA THR A 233 -22.65 11.81 -32.97
C THR A 233 -22.33 11.56 -31.49
N ILE A 234 -23.35 11.42 -30.65
CA ILE A 234 -23.17 11.16 -29.21
C ILE A 234 -22.61 9.76 -28.97
N GLN A 235 -23.05 8.74 -29.73
CA GLN A 235 -22.49 7.39 -29.65
C GLN A 235 -21.01 7.34 -30.03
N LEU A 236 -20.60 8.08 -31.07
CA LEU A 236 -19.20 8.21 -31.48
C LEU A 236 -18.33 8.86 -30.41
N GLU A 237 -18.82 9.91 -29.75
CA GLU A 237 -18.10 10.57 -28.65
C GLU A 237 -17.99 9.65 -27.42
N ILE A 238 -19.06 8.91 -27.07
CA ILE A 238 -19.03 7.91 -26.00
C ILE A 238 -18.03 6.79 -26.32
N ALA A 239 -18.06 6.24 -27.53
CA ALA A 239 -17.15 5.19 -27.95
C ALA A 239 -15.69 5.68 -27.98
N ARG A 240 -15.47 6.92 -28.44
CA ARG A 240 -14.15 7.56 -28.44
C ARG A 240 -13.62 7.75 -27.03
N ALA A 241 -14.43 8.26 -26.10
CA ALA A 241 -14.05 8.41 -24.69
C ALA A 241 -13.69 7.05 -24.07
N MET A 242 -14.46 6.00 -24.34
CA MET A 242 -14.17 4.63 -23.88
C MET A 242 -12.85 4.11 -24.45
N VAL A 243 -12.57 4.33 -25.74
CA VAL A 243 -11.34 3.90 -26.42
C VAL A 243 -10.14 4.69 -25.94
N GLU A 244 -10.22 6.01 -25.82
CA GLU A 244 -9.15 6.85 -25.27
C GLU A 244 -8.84 6.49 -23.82
N GLN A 245 -9.86 6.17 -23.01
CA GLN A 245 -9.69 5.67 -21.65
C GLN A 245 -9.06 4.26 -21.63
N PHE A 246 -9.25 3.44 -22.67
CA PHE A 246 -8.65 2.11 -22.78
C PHE A 246 -7.21 2.16 -23.29
N LEU A 247 -6.93 3.04 -24.26
CA LEU A 247 -5.60 3.23 -24.87
C LEU A 247 -4.65 3.99 -23.95
N SER A 248 -5.13 5.00 -23.21
CA SER A 248 -4.36 5.63 -22.12
C SER A 248 -4.01 4.63 -21.00
N LYS A 249 -4.73 3.50 -20.90
CA LYS A 249 -4.45 2.39 -19.97
C LYS A 249 -3.54 1.30 -20.59
N GLY A 250 -3.18 1.39 -21.88
CA GLY A 250 -2.37 0.42 -22.62
C GLY A 250 -0.98 0.90 -23.05
N SER A 251 -0.70 2.21 -22.95
CA SER A 251 0.56 2.83 -23.37
C SER A 251 1.52 3.18 -22.22
N ALA A 252 1.30 2.62 -21.02
CA ALA A 252 2.15 2.81 -19.85
C ALA A 252 2.48 1.45 -19.23
#